data_AF-A0A529M2R4-F1
#
_entry.id   AF-A0A529M2R4-F1
#
_cell.length_a   1.000
_cell.length_b   1.000
_cell.length_c   1.000
_cell.angle_alpha   90.00
_cell.angle_beta   90.00
_cell.angle_gamma   90.00
#
_symmetry.space_group_name_H-M   'P 1'
#
loop_
_entity.id
_entity.type
_entity.pdbx_description
1 polymer ?
#
loop_
_entity_poly.entity_id
_entity_poly.type
_entity_poly.pdbx_seq_one_letter_code
_entity_poly.pdbx_strand_id
1 'polypeptide(L)' 'GKDNGAPGERHYHPGYYACFLLDPDGNNIEAVFHGEASRSAAAVEISF' A
#
# COMPACT_ATOMS: atom_id res chain seq x y z
N GLY A 1 -11.59 -11.94 5.38
CA GLY A 1 -11.83 -10.93 4.35
C GLY A 1 -12.22 -11.60 3.05
N LYS A 2 -12.85 -10.86 2.15
CA LYS A 2 -13.29 -11.32 0.81
C LYS A 2 -12.47 -10.59 -0.26
N ASP A 3 -12.05 -11.30 -1.30
CA ASP A 3 -11.39 -10.68 -2.45
C ASP A 3 -12.27 -9.56 -3.04
N ASN A 4 -11.66 -8.40 -3.28
CA ASN A 4 -12.30 -7.24 -3.87
C ASN A 4 -11.45 -6.62 -5.00
N GLY A 5 -10.41 -7.34 -5.45
CA GLY A 5 -9.53 -6.89 -6.53
C GLY A 5 -8.17 -7.56 -6.43
N ALA A 6 -7.92 -8.52 -7.32
CA ALA A 6 -6.65 -9.23 -7.41
C ALA A 6 -5.46 -8.27 -7.62
N PRO A 7 -4.25 -8.59 -7.12
CA PRO A 7 -3.06 -7.77 -7.31
C PRO A 7 -2.78 -7.39 -8.77
N GLY A 8 -2.45 -6.11 -9.02
CA GLY A 8 -2.05 -5.64 -10.33
C GLY A 8 -1.71 -4.15 -10.37
N GLU A 9 -1.17 -3.70 -11.51
CA GLU A 9 -1.02 -2.26 -11.76
C GLU A 9 -2.37 -1.56 -11.82
N ARG A 10 -2.41 -0.31 -11.38
CA ARG A 10 -3.59 0.54 -11.39
C ARG A 10 -3.31 1.87 -12.06
N HIS A 11 -4.36 2.40 -12.68
CA HIS A 11 -4.32 3.66 -13.41
C HIS A 11 -4.49 4.84 -12.45
N TYR A 12 -3.50 5.06 -11.58
CA TYR A 12 -3.48 6.22 -10.69
C TYR A 12 -2.22 7.07 -10.92
N HIS A 13 -1.04 6.46 -10.80
CA HIS A 13 0.23 7.00 -11.28
C HIS A 13 1.19 5.85 -11.65
N PRO A 14 2.29 6.13 -12.40
CA PRO A 14 3.27 5.10 -12.73
C PRO A 14 3.81 4.40 -11.48
N GLY A 15 3.97 3.08 -11.55
CA GLY A 15 4.48 2.27 -10.43
C GLY A 15 3.44 1.96 -9.34
N TYR A 16 2.18 2.38 -9.50
CA TYR A 16 1.11 2.08 -8.54
C TYR A 16 0.61 0.64 -8.73
N TYR A 17 1.05 -0.25 -7.85
CA TYR A 17 0.62 -1.64 -7.81
C TYR A 17 -0.22 -1.88 -6.56
N ALA A 18 -1.44 -2.40 -6.70
CA ALA A 18 -2.34 -2.56 -5.56
C ALA A 18 -3.23 -3.81 -5.66
N CYS A 19 -3.72 -4.26 -4.50
CA CYS A 19 -4.80 -5.22 -4.36
C CYS A 19 -5.80 -4.79 -3.28
N PHE A 20 -7.00 -5.36 -3.33
CA PHE A 20 -8.11 -4.97 -2.48
C PHE A 20 -8.80 -6.18 -1.84
N LEU A 21 -9.22 -6.02 -0.59
CA LEU A 21 -10.09 -6.97 0.08
C LEU A 21 -11.12 -6.25 0.94
N LEU A 22 -12.27 -6.88 1.14
CA LEU A 22 -13.24 -6.46 2.15
C LEU A 22 -12.90 -7.16 3.46
N ASP A 23 -12.79 -6.41 4.54
CA ASP A 23 -12.76 -6.99 5.89
C ASP A 23 -14.18 -7.43 6.34
N PRO A 24 -14.33 -8.11 7.50
CA PRO A 24 -15.64 -8.54 7.99
C PRO A 24 -16.64 -7.41 8.29
N ASP A 25 -16.14 -6.19 8.56
CA ASP A 25 -16.97 -5.03 8.85
C ASP A 25 -17.39 -4.27 7.57
N GLY A 26 -16.87 -4.69 6.42
CA GLY A 26 -17.17 -4.13 5.11
C GLY A 26 -16.23 -3.02 4.66
N ASN A 27 -15.12 -2.77 5.37
CA ASN A 27 -14.13 -1.79 4.93
C ASN A 27 -13.34 -2.35 3.73
N ASN A 28 -13.11 -1.48 2.74
CA ASN A 28 -12.24 -1.80 1.62
C ASN A 28 -10.79 -1.52 2.00
N ILE A 29 -10.03 -2.58 2.27
CA ILE A 29 -8.63 -2.52 2.64
C ILE A 29 -7.80 -2.58 1.36
N GLU A 30 -6.91 -1.61 1.20
CA GLU A 30 -5.96 -1.53 0.10
C GLU A 30 -4.56 -1.86 0.60
N ALA A 31 -3.90 -2.80 -0.07
CA ALA A 31 -2.46 -2.97 0.03
C ALA A 31 -1.83 -2.42 -1.24
N VAL A 32 -1.00 -1.38 -1.09
CA VAL A 32 -0.42 -0.62 -2.20
C VAL A 32 1.10 -0.56 -2.10
N PHE A 33 1.73 -0.60 -3.27
CA PHE A 33 3.14 -0.29 -3.48
C PHE A 33 3.23 0.88 -4.47
N HIS A 34 3.90 1.96 -4.05
CA HIS A 34 4.10 3.17 -4.86
C HIS A 34 5.45 3.20 -5.60
N GLY A 35 6.23 2.11 -5.54
CA GLY A 35 7.64 2.11 -5.92
C GLY A 35 8.58 2.27 -4.72
N GLU A 36 9.87 2.38 -5.00
CA GLU A 36 10.90 2.54 -3.96
C GLU A 36 10.74 3.89 -3.25
N ALA A 37 10.66 3.85 -1.92
CA ALA A 37 10.62 5.06 -1.12
C ALA A 37 12.02 5.70 -1.04
N SER A 38 12.10 7.00 -1.34
CA SER A 38 13.31 7.77 -1.07
C SER A 38 13.45 8.03 0.43
N ARG A 39 14.61 7.68 1.01
CA ARG A 39 14.91 7.99 2.41
C ARG A 39 15.24 9.47 2.54
N SER A 40 14.55 10.18 3.43
CA SER A 40 14.83 11.60 3.70
C SER A 40 16.06 11.82 4.58
N ALA A 41 16.52 10.79 5.31
CA ALA A 41 17.70 10.84 6.16
C ALA A 41 18.41 9.48 6.18
N ALA A 42 19.72 9.49 6.46
CA ALA A 42 20.53 8.28 6.57
C ALA A 42 20.20 7.45 7.83
N ALA A 43 19.89 8.11 8.95
CA ALA A 43 19.51 7.48 10.21
C ALA A 43 18.54 8.38 11.00
N VAL A 44 17.69 7.75 11.81
CA VAL A 44 16.86 8.41 12.83
C VAL A 44 17.28 7.85 14.18
N GLU A 45 17.76 8.70 15.08
CA GLU A 45 18.09 8.34 16.46
C GLU A 45 16.95 8.80 17.39
N ILE A 46 16.48 7.91 18.25
CA ILE A 46 15.41 8.19 19.23
C ILE A 46 15.98 7.91 20.62
N SER A 47 15.97 8.92 21.49
CA SER A 47 16.30 8.80 22.92
C SER A 47 15.06 9.07 23.78
N PHE A 48 15.01 8.45 24.96
CA PHE A 48 13.90 8.55 25.93
C PHE A 48 14.33 9.34 27.16
#